data_AF-A0A350J612-F1
#
_entry.id   AF-A0A350J612-F1
#
_cell.length_a   1.000
_cell.length_b   1.000
_cell.length_c   1.000
_cell.angle_alpha   90.00
_cell.angle_beta   90.00
_cell.angle_gamma   90.00
#
_symmetry.space_group_name_H-M   'P 1'
#
loop_
_entity.id
_entity.type
_entity.pdbx_description
1 polymer ?
#
loop_
_entity_poly.entity_id
_entity_poly.type
_entity_poly.pdbx_seq_one_letter_code
_entity_poly.pdbx_strand_id
1 'polypeptide(L)'
;MAKKKRPFFAHYAKILRNEFKGYDSKAFLNDVTAGITVGAVALPLALAFGAASVDAEHAAIGIAGGLITAIIAGIVSGLLGGGSFQISGPTGAMAVILGTIVSGTYGLQGMFMATFISGLILLAAGLLRLGRFVQFIPKPVVTGFTSGIALVIAIGQLGNAFGVDASGEGTVGKVMGFISNIGDTDFKAVLITVIVILLMAFFPKKLSKYVPGSLVAIIAATLITAVFKLDVRTIGNIPGSLINSETLDIRSVDLPMLSSIS
;
A
#
# COMPACT_ATOMS: atom_id res chain seq x y z
N MET A 1 26.11 -20.01 -32.63
CA MET A 1 24.99 -20.97 -32.43
C MET A 1 23.84 -20.25 -31.74
N ALA A 2 22.83 -19.80 -32.50
CA ALA A 2 21.73 -18.99 -31.96
C ALA A 2 20.79 -19.85 -31.12
N LYS A 3 20.75 -19.65 -29.79
CA LYS A 3 19.73 -20.26 -28.92
C LYS A 3 18.34 -19.82 -29.41
N LYS A 4 17.62 -20.75 -30.05
CA LYS A 4 16.23 -20.58 -30.51
C LYS A 4 15.41 -20.04 -29.32
N LYS A 5 15.04 -18.76 -29.35
CA LYS A 5 14.25 -18.10 -28.30
C LYS A 5 12.95 -18.89 -28.15
N ARG A 6 12.79 -19.61 -27.04
CA ARG A 6 11.54 -20.30 -26.74
C ARG A 6 10.44 -19.23 -26.59
N PRO A 7 9.23 -19.44 -27.16
CA PRO A 7 8.13 -18.50 -26.98
C PRO A 7 7.79 -18.40 -25.49
N PHE A 8 7.41 -17.20 -25.05
CA PHE A 8 7.09 -16.86 -23.64
C PHE A 8 6.19 -17.92 -22.98
N PHE A 9 5.11 -18.31 -23.68
CA PHE A 9 4.16 -19.33 -23.22
C PHE A 9 4.80 -20.70 -22.94
N ALA A 10 5.75 -21.15 -23.77
CA ALA A 10 6.42 -22.43 -23.56
C ALA A 10 7.37 -22.40 -22.35
N HIS A 11 7.92 -21.22 -22.02
CA HIS A 11 8.72 -21.04 -20.82
C HIS A 11 7.85 -21.00 -19.56
N TYR A 12 6.77 -20.21 -19.59
CA TYR A 12 5.82 -20.08 -18.49
C TYR A 12 5.13 -21.42 -18.16
N ALA A 13 4.65 -22.16 -19.17
CA ALA A 13 4.08 -23.49 -18.97
C ALA A 13 5.06 -24.49 -18.35
N LYS A 14 6.36 -24.37 -18.66
CA LYS A 14 7.41 -25.19 -18.03
C LYS A 14 7.59 -24.83 -16.55
N ILE A 15 7.54 -23.54 -16.20
CA ILE A 15 7.63 -23.08 -14.82
C ILE A 15 6.47 -23.67 -14.02
N LEU A 16 5.22 -23.49 -14.47
CA LEU A 16 4.05 -24.05 -13.80
C LEU A 16 4.14 -25.57 -13.64
N ARG A 17 4.53 -26.30 -14.69
CA ARG A 17 4.66 -27.75 -14.61
C ARG A 17 5.72 -28.19 -13.60
N ASN A 18 6.80 -27.44 -13.48
CA ASN A 18 7.85 -27.72 -12.51
C ASN A 18 7.40 -27.37 -11.08
N GLU A 19 6.69 -26.26 -10.92
CA GLU A 19 6.17 -25.78 -9.63
C GLU A 19 5.19 -26.78 -9.01
N PHE A 20 4.22 -27.25 -9.80
CA PHE A 20 3.20 -28.20 -9.36
C PHE A 20 3.66 -29.67 -9.47
N LYS A 21 4.94 -29.94 -9.74
CA LYS A 21 5.45 -31.31 -9.85
C LYS A 21 5.48 -31.96 -8.46
N GLY A 22 4.59 -32.93 -8.23
CA GLY A 22 4.49 -33.60 -6.93
C GLY A 22 3.71 -32.79 -5.89
N TYR A 23 2.87 -31.85 -6.34
CA TYR A 23 1.96 -31.11 -5.48
C TYR A 23 0.95 -32.06 -4.83
N ASP A 24 0.94 -32.11 -3.50
CA ASP A 24 0.08 -32.99 -2.71
C ASP A 24 -0.93 -32.18 -1.87
N SER A 25 -1.84 -32.89 -1.19
CA SER A 25 -2.85 -32.25 -0.33
C SER A 25 -2.24 -31.48 0.85
N LYS A 26 -1.02 -31.84 1.28
CA LYS A 26 -0.32 -31.18 2.37
C LYS A 26 0.25 -29.83 1.92
N ALA A 27 0.84 -29.78 0.73
CA ALA A 27 1.29 -28.55 0.09
C ALA A 27 0.11 -27.61 -0.13
N PHE A 28 -1.02 -28.13 -0.63
CA PHE A 28 -2.25 -27.34 -0.77
C PHE A 28 -2.71 -26.72 0.55
N LEU A 29 -2.78 -27.50 1.63
CA LEU A 29 -3.20 -26.97 2.93
C LEU A 29 -2.21 -25.91 3.47
N ASN A 30 -0.91 -26.11 3.24
CA ASN A 30 0.11 -25.12 3.61
C ASN A 30 -0.05 -23.82 2.80
N ASP A 31 -0.31 -23.89 1.50
CA ASP A 31 -0.49 -22.71 0.66
C ASP A 31 -1.77 -21.95 1.02
N VAL A 32 -2.87 -22.66 1.30
CA VAL A 32 -4.13 -22.05 1.75
C VAL A 32 -3.94 -21.34 3.09
N THR A 33 -3.31 -21.99 4.06
CA THR A 33 -3.07 -21.38 5.39
C THR A 33 -2.10 -20.21 5.31
N ALA A 34 -1.07 -20.29 4.47
CA ALA A 34 -0.16 -19.18 4.18
C ALA A 34 -0.91 -18.02 3.50
N GLY A 35 -1.74 -18.30 2.50
CA GLY A 35 -2.55 -17.29 1.79
C GLY A 35 -3.52 -16.57 2.71
N ILE A 36 -4.21 -17.28 3.61
CA ILE A 36 -5.09 -16.68 4.63
C ILE A 36 -4.28 -15.78 5.58
N THR A 37 -3.13 -16.26 6.06
CA THR A 37 -2.28 -15.51 6.99
C THR A 37 -1.73 -14.24 6.33
N VAL A 38 -1.23 -14.35 5.10
CA VAL A 38 -0.73 -13.22 4.32
C VAL A 38 -1.84 -12.23 3.99
N GLY A 39 -3.02 -12.72 3.57
CA GLY A 39 -4.18 -11.88 3.32
C GLY A 39 -4.62 -11.09 4.55
N ALA A 40 -4.58 -11.73 5.73
CA ALA A 40 -4.86 -11.09 7.01
C ALA A 40 -3.86 -9.96 7.36
N VAL A 41 -2.59 -10.06 6.94
CA VAL A 41 -1.60 -8.97 7.05
C VAL A 41 -1.86 -7.88 6.01
N ALA A 42 -2.18 -8.29 4.78
CA ALA A 42 -2.32 -7.41 3.64
C ALA A 42 -3.54 -6.49 3.76
N LEU A 43 -4.63 -6.94 4.39
CA LEU A 43 -5.85 -6.17 4.54
C LEU A 43 -5.62 -4.85 5.31
N PRO A 44 -5.08 -4.84 6.55
CA PRO A 44 -4.71 -3.60 7.23
C PRO A 44 -3.79 -2.68 6.43
N LEU A 45 -2.79 -3.28 5.76
CA LEU A 45 -1.79 -2.54 5.01
C LEU A 45 -2.41 -1.85 3.80
N ALA A 46 -3.34 -2.52 3.10
CA ALA A 46 -4.06 -1.99 1.96
C ALA A 46 -4.98 -0.83 2.34
N LEU A 47 -5.69 -0.94 3.47
CA LEU A 47 -6.52 0.15 4.00
C LEU A 47 -5.66 1.38 4.35
N ALA A 48 -4.55 1.16 5.08
CA ALA A 48 -3.66 2.23 5.53
C ALA A 48 -2.99 2.96 4.35
N PHE A 49 -2.44 2.22 3.38
CA PHE A 49 -1.82 2.82 2.20
C PHE A 49 -2.85 3.44 1.25
N GLY A 50 -4.03 2.84 1.13
CA GLY A 50 -5.14 3.44 0.39
C GLY A 50 -5.54 4.80 0.95
N ALA A 51 -5.79 4.88 2.26
CA ALA A 51 -6.10 6.13 2.95
C ALA A 51 -4.97 7.17 2.83
N ALA A 52 -3.71 6.73 2.90
CA ALA A 52 -2.56 7.63 2.77
C ALA A 52 -2.31 8.15 1.34
N SER A 53 -2.97 7.55 0.34
CA SER A 53 -2.82 7.95 -1.08
C SER A 53 -3.69 9.14 -1.47
N VAL A 54 -4.58 9.58 -0.58
CA VAL A 54 -5.58 10.62 -0.81
C VAL A 54 -5.60 11.59 0.38
N ASP A 55 -6.27 12.72 0.23
CA ASP A 55 -6.58 13.60 1.35
C ASP A 55 -7.69 13.01 2.26
N ALA A 56 -7.93 13.66 3.39
CA ALA A 56 -8.88 13.20 4.40
C ALA A 56 -10.34 13.21 3.92
N GLU A 57 -10.70 14.10 2.99
CA GLU A 57 -12.05 14.18 2.42
C GLU A 57 -12.33 12.96 1.54
N HIS A 58 -11.32 12.50 0.80
CA HIS A 58 -11.42 11.35 -0.11
C HIS A 58 -10.99 10.01 0.51
N ALA A 59 -10.84 9.93 1.84
CA ALA A 59 -10.33 8.75 2.54
C ALA A 59 -11.07 7.44 2.18
N ALA A 60 -12.40 7.50 2.04
CA ALA A 60 -13.21 6.35 1.64
C ALA A 60 -12.83 5.79 0.25
N ILE A 61 -12.61 6.68 -0.72
CA ILE A 61 -12.20 6.35 -2.10
C ILE A 61 -10.81 5.70 -2.07
N GLY A 62 -9.88 6.30 -1.31
CA GLY A 62 -8.52 5.77 -1.15
C GLY A 62 -8.51 4.38 -0.52
N ILE A 63 -9.29 4.17 0.54
CA ILE A 63 -9.46 2.87 1.23
C ILE A 63 -9.98 1.79 0.27
N ALA A 64 -11.05 2.08 -0.46
CA ALA A 64 -11.59 1.16 -1.46
C ALA A 64 -10.58 0.87 -2.57
N GLY A 65 -9.88 1.90 -3.06
CA GLY A 65 -8.83 1.78 -4.07
C GLY A 65 -7.65 0.92 -3.62
N GLY A 66 -7.19 1.07 -2.38
CA GLY A 66 -6.15 0.23 -1.78
C GLY A 66 -6.55 -1.24 -1.72
N LEU A 67 -7.80 -1.53 -1.32
CA LEU A 67 -8.32 -2.89 -1.23
C LEU A 67 -8.51 -3.53 -2.61
N ILE A 68 -9.08 -2.80 -3.57
CA ILE A 68 -9.19 -3.24 -4.97
C ILE A 68 -7.81 -3.53 -5.54
N THR A 69 -6.85 -2.64 -5.30
CA THR A 69 -5.47 -2.81 -5.78
C THR A 69 -4.85 -4.08 -5.20
N ALA A 70 -5.04 -4.35 -3.91
CA ALA A 70 -4.53 -5.58 -3.30
C ALA A 70 -5.15 -6.84 -3.92
N ILE A 71 -6.46 -6.85 -4.15
CA ILE A 71 -7.18 -8.00 -4.74
C ILE A 71 -6.74 -8.22 -6.19
N ILE A 72 -6.82 -7.18 -7.03
CA ILE A 72 -6.49 -7.29 -8.46
C ILE A 72 -5.00 -7.59 -8.63
N ALA A 73 -4.11 -6.88 -7.93
CA ALA A 73 -2.68 -7.14 -8.03
C ALA A 73 -2.32 -8.54 -7.54
N GLY A 74 -2.94 -9.03 -6.46
CA GLY A 74 -2.75 -10.39 -5.97
C GLY A 74 -3.14 -11.45 -7.00
N ILE A 75 -4.31 -11.32 -7.61
CA ILE A 75 -4.78 -12.26 -8.65
C ILE A 75 -3.89 -12.17 -9.91
N VAL A 76 -3.66 -10.97 -10.44
CA VAL A 76 -2.93 -10.78 -11.69
C VAL A 76 -1.47 -11.18 -11.53
N SER A 77 -0.81 -10.80 -10.43
CA SER A 77 0.59 -11.18 -10.19
C SER A 77 0.75 -12.65 -9.78
N GLY A 78 -0.20 -13.23 -9.04
CA GLY A 78 -0.17 -14.65 -8.71
C GLY A 78 -0.34 -15.53 -9.95
N LEU A 79 -1.17 -15.11 -10.90
CA LEU A 79 -1.36 -15.81 -12.17
C LEU A 79 -0.21 -15.55 -13.14
N LEU A 80 0.15 -14.29 -13.41
CA LEU A 80 1.10 -13.95 -14.47
C LEU A 80 2.56 -13.80 -13.99
N GLY A 81 2.79 -13.89 -12.69
CA GLY A 81 4.09 -13.73 -12.06
C GLY A 81 5.05 -14.87 -12.33
N GLY A 82 6.33 -14.61 -12.08
CA GLY A 82 7.42 -15.59 -12.24
C GLY A 82 7.98 -16.13 -10.93
N GLY A 83 7.46 -15.72 -9.77
CA GLY A 83 7.98 -16.10 -8.46
C GLY A 83 6.94 -16.77 -7.59
N SER A 84 7.29 -17.93 -7.00
CA SER A 84 6.39 -18.80 -6.23
C SER A 84 5.79 -18.17 -4.97
N PHE A 85 6.50 -17.21 -4.35
CA PHE A 85 6.10 -16.58 -3.09
C PHE A 85 5.92 -15.05 -3.22
N GLN A 86 5.69 -14.56 -4.44
CA GLN A 86 5.50 -13.14 -4.67
C GLN A 86 4.10 -12.71 -4.23
N ILE A 87 4.04 -11.61 -3.48
CA ILE A 87 2.80 -10.96 -3.06
C ILE A 87 2.83 -9.55 -3.63
N SER A 88 1.77 -9.15 -4.32
CA SER A 88 1.64 -7.80 -4.89
C SER A 88 0.41 -7.10 -4.33
N GLY A 89 0.52 -5.79 -4.14
CA GLY A 89 -0.53 -4.95 -3.60
C GLY A 89 -0.08 -3.49 -3.55
N PRO A 90 -0.85 -2.61 -2.89
CA PRO A 90 -0.46 -1.22 -2.69
C PRO A 90 0.84 -1.14 -1.88
N THR A 91 1.68 -0.16 -2.20
CA THR A 91 2.97 0.07 -1.53
C THR A 91 3.00 1.45 -0.92
N GLY A 92 3.62 1.59 0.26
CA GLY A 92 3.72 2.88 0.94
C GLY A 92 4.44 3.94 0.10
N ALA A 93 5.42 3.53 -0.71
CA ALA A 93 6.10 4.42 -1.66
C ALA A 93 5.12 5.07 -2.65
N MET A 94 4.27 4.25 -3.27
CA MET A 94 3.28 4.74 -4.22
C MET A 94 2.22 5.58 -3.52
N ALA A 95 1.80 5.19 -2.31
CA ALA A 95 0.82 5.95 -1.54
C ALA A 95 1.28 7.39 -1.26
N VAL A 96 2.55 7.56 -0.86
CA VAL A 96 3.13 8.89 -0.66
C VAL A 96 3.09 9.73 -1.95
N ILE A 97 3.50 9.15 -3.08
CA ILE A 97 3.51 9.86 -4.36
C ILE A 97 2.09 10.25 -4.79
N LEU A 98 1.15 9.31 -4.74
CA LEU A 98 -0.25 9.58 -5.09
C LEU A 98 -0.86 10.64 -4.17
N GLY A 99 -0.58 10.59 -2.87
CA GLY A 99 -1.03 11.61 -1.92
C GLY A 99 -0.55 13.02 -2.27
N THR A 100 0.69 13.16 -2.77
CA THR A 100 1.20 14.46 -3.25
C THR A 100 0.52 14.95 -4.52
N ILE A 101 0.09 14.06 -5.41
CA ILE A 101 -0.65 14.42 -6.63
C ILE A 101 -2.05 14.94 -6.28
N VAL A 102 -2.73 14.26 -5.34
CA VAL A 102 -4.07 14.63 -4.89
C VAL A 102 -4.06 15.92 -4.10
N SER A 103 -3.14 16.05 -3.13
CA SER A 103 -3.07 17.23 -2.26
C SER A 103 -2.51 18.46 -2.97
N GLY A 104 -1.83 18.26 -4.11
CA GLY A 104 -1.32 19.33 -4.95
C GLY A 104 -2.37 19.81 -5.96
N THR A 105 -1.91 20.23 -7.13
CA THR A 105 -2.74 20.93 -8.14
C THR A 105 -3.70 20.02 -8.91
N TYR A 106 -3.54 18.70 -8.84
CA TYR A 106 -4.12 17.78 -9.83
C TYR A 106 -5.28 16.92 -9.31
N GLY A 107 -5.51 16.89 -7.99
CA GLY A 107 -6.64 16.21 -7.38
C GLY A 107 -6.76 14.71 -7.72
N LEU A 108 -7.98 14.17 -7.55
CA LEU A 108 -8.26 12.75 -7.80
C LEU A 108 -8.11 12.35 -9.28
N GLN A 109 -8.58 13.19 -10.21
CA GLN A 109 -8.51 12.87 -11.64
C GLN A 109 -7.06 12.82 -12.14
N GLY A 110 -6.21 13.72 -11.66
CA GLY A 110 -4.77 13.67 -11.92
C GLY A 110 -4.13 12.38 -11.40
N MET A 111 -4.52 11.92 -10.20
CA MET A 111 -4.07 10.64 -9.66
C MET A 111 -4.48 9.45 -10.54
N PHE A 112 -5.75 9.39 -10.95
CA PHE A 112 -6.25 8.30 -11.80
C PHE A 112 -5.52 8.28 -13.16
N MET A 113 -5.32 9.44 -13.77
CA MET A 113 -4.61 9.56 -15.04
C MET A 113 -3.15 9.14 -14.91
N ALA A 114 -2.43 9.65 -13.89
CA ALA A 114 -1.04 9.29 -13.63
C ALA A 114 -0.86 7.79 -13.40
N THR A 115 -1.78 7.18 -12.64
CA THR A 115 -1.76 5.74 -12.36
C THR A 115 -2.03 4.92 -13.63
N PHE A 116 -2.99 5.35 -14.46
CA PHE A 116 -3.29 4.71 -15.73
C PHE A 116 -2.10 4.75 -16.70
N ILE A 117 -1.50 5.93 -16.88
CA ILE A 117 -0.31 6.12 -17.73
C ILE A 117 0.87 5.31 -17.20
N SER A 118 1.10 5.31 -15.87
CA SER A 118 2.13 4.49 -15.24
C SER A 118 1.94 3.00 -15.56
N GLY A 119 0.70 2.49 -15.50
CA GLY A 119 0.36 1.13 -15.90
C GLY A 119 0.73 0.82 -17.36
N LEU A 120 0.40 1.73 -18.29
CA LEU A 120 0.77 1.58 -19.71
C LEU A 120 2.30 1.55 -19.90
N ILE A 121 3.02 2.43 -19.21
CA ILE A 121 4.50 2.48 -19.25
C ILE A 121 5.08 1.17 -18.69
N LEU A 122 4.53 0.65 -17.59
CA LEU A 122 4.97 -0.62 -17.00
C LEU A 122 4.71 -1.81 -17.92
N LEU A 123 3.54 -1.85 -18.60
CA LEU A 123 3.25 -2.87 -19.60
C LEU A 123 4.22 -2.80 -20.78
N ALA A 124 4.47 -1.60 -21.33
CA ALA A 124 5.43 -1.39 -22.40
C ALA A 124 6.85 -1.81 -21.98
N ALA A 125 7.29 -1.43 -20.78
CA ALA A 125 8.57 -1.83 -20.21
C ALA A 125 8.68 -3.36 -20.03
N GLY A 126 7.59 -4.02 -19.64
CA GLY A 126 7.49 -5.48 -19.56
C GLY A 126 7.65 -6.15 -20.93
N LEU A 127 6.95 -5.66 -21.94
CA LEU A 127 7.04 -6.14 -23.34
C LEU A 127 8.46 -5.98 -23.91
N LEU A 128 9.10 -4.84 -23.64
CA LEU A 128 10.48 -4.54 -24.01
C LEU A 128 11.52 -5.25 -23.14
N ARG A 129 11.09 -6.01 -22.12
CA ARG A 129 11.94 -6.75 -21.16
C ARG A 129 12.93 -5.84 -20.44
N LEU A 130 12.54 -4.61 -20.14
CA LEU A 130 13.37 -3.65 -19.42
C LEU A 130 13.59 -4.02 -17.96
N GLY A 131 12.80 -4.94 -17.40
CA GLY A 131 13.00 -5.48 -16.04
C GLY A 131 14.40 -6.05 -15.80
N ARG A 132 15.11 -6.51 -16.85
CA ARG A 132 16.51 -6.96 -16.72
C ARG A 132 17.47 -5.85 -16.27
N PHE A 133 17.12 -4.58 -16.45
CA PHE A 133 17.99 -3.47 -16.06
C PHE A 133 17.89 -3.15 -14.57
N VAL A 134 16.80 -3.56 -13.90
CA VAL A 134 16.61 -3.38 -12.45
C VAL A 134 17.75 -4.05 -11.67
N GLN A 135 18.33 -5.13 -12.19
CA GLN A 135 19.47 -5.81 -11.56
C GLN A 135 20.75 -4.96 -11.49
N PHE A 136 20.85 -3.87 -12.26
CA PHE A 136 22.00 -2.95 -12.24
C PHE A 136 21.86 -1.82 -11.22
N ILE A 137 20.72 -1.70 -10.55
CA ILE A 137 20.52 -0.67 -9.52
C ILE A 137 21.42 -1.03 -8.33
N PRO A 138 22.36 -0.14 -7.94
CA PRO A 138 23.25 -0.41 -6.82
C PRO A 138 22.47 -0.61 -5.52
N LYS A 139 22.92 -1.55 -4.68
CA LYS A 139 22.32 -1.78 -3.34
C LYS A 139 22.18 -0.49 -2.52
N PRO A 140 23.16 0.44 -2.47
CA PRO A 140 23.03 1.69 -1.73
C PRO A 140 21.84 2.56 -2.15
N VAL A 141 21.48 2.55 -3.44
CA VAL A 141 20.35 3.32 -3.98
C VAL A 141 19.04 2.73 -3.47
N VAL A 142 18.90 1.39 -3.53
CA VAL A 142 17.70 0.70 -3.03
C VAL A 142 17.54 0.92 -1.54
N THR A 143 18.61 0.74 -0.75
CA THR A 143 18.55 0.94 0.71
C THR A 143 18.26 2.39 1.08
N GLY A 144 18.85 3.35 0.37
CA GLY A 144 18.60 4.79 0.58
C GLY A 144 17.15 5.15 0.26
N PHE A 145 16.62 4.70 -0.88
CA PHE A 145 15.24 4.92 -1.29
C PHE A 145 14.25 4.32 -0.28
N THR A 146 14.44 3.06 0.12
CA THR A 146 13.57 2.40 1.11
C THR A 146 13.63 3.09 2.47
N SER A 147 14.81 3.53 2.92
CA SER A 147 14.95 4.27 4.19
C SER A 147 14.29 5.64 4.12
N GLY A 148 14.40 6.34 2.99
CA GLY A 148 13.72 7.60 2.75
C GLY A 148 12.20 7.45 2.80
N ILE A 149 11.64 6.44 2.14
CA ILE A 149 10.19 6.16 2.21
C ILE A 149 9.77 5.80 3.63
N ALA A 150 10.55 5.00 4.37
CA ALA A 150 10.24 4.67 5.75
C ALA A 150 10.15 5.93 6.62
N LEU A 151 11.07 6.89 6.44
CA LEU A 151 11.05 8.18 7.12
C LEU A 151 9.82 9.01 6.73
N VAL A 152 9.49 9.10 5.44
CA VAL A 152 8.30 9.84 4.98
C VAL A 152 7.01 9.25 5.52
N ILE A 153 6.90 7.91 5.56
CA ILE A 153 5.74 7.23 6.17
C ILE A 153 5.68 7.54 7.67
N ALA A 154 6.81 7.43 8.39
CA ALA A 154 6.86 7.72 9.82
C ALA A 154 6.43 9.16 10.14
N ILE A 155 6.95 10.13 9.40
CA ILE A 155 6.55 11.55 9.51
C ILE A 155 5.06 11.71 9.18
N GLY A 156 4.58 11.04 8.13
CA GLY A 156 3.18 11.09 7.72
C GLY A 156 2.21 10.55 8.78
N GLN A 157 2.66 9.76 9.75
CA GLN A 157 1.84 9.24 10.84
C GLN A 157 1.93 10.05 12.14
N LEU A 158 2.78 11.09 12.24
CA LEU A 158 2.92 11.88 13.47
C LEU A 158 1.61 12.53 13.91
N GLY A 159 0.84 13.12 12.98
CA GLY A 159 -0.46 13.71 13.30
C GLY A 159 -1.42 12.68 13.91
N ASN A 160 -1.53 11.49 13.31
CA ASN A 160 -2.38 10.42 13.83
C ASN A 160 -1.88 9.86 15.17
N ALA A 161 -0.57 9.77 15.36
CA ALA A 161 0.05 9.23 16.57
C ALA A 161 -0.17 10.12 17.80
N PHE A 162 -0.15 11.44 17.60
CA PHE A 162 -0.31 12.44 18.66
C PHE A 162 -1.72 13.05 18.71
N GLY A 163 -2.59 12.71 17.76
CA GLY A 163 -3.95 13.26 17.68
C GLY A 163 -3.99 14.74 17.28
N VAL A 164 -2.96 15.25 16.61
CA VAL A 164 -2.82 16.65 16.20
C VAL A 164 -2.99 16.82 14.70
N ASP A 165 -3.44 17.99 14.27
CA ASP A 165 -3.44 18.31 12.84
C ASP A 165 -2.02 18.65 12.37
N ALA A 166 -1.39 17.70 11.68
CA ALA A 166 -0.09 17.87 11.04
C ALA A 166 -0.26 18.32 9.58
N SER A 167 -1.05 19.39 9.38
CA SER A 167 -1.31 19.96 8.06
C SER A 167 -0.07 20.66 7.50
N GLY A 168 0.14 20.54 6.20
CA GLY A 168 1.29 21.12 5.50
C GLY A 168 1.64 20.37 4.22
N GLU A 169 2.13 21.10 3.23
CA GLU A 169 2.48 20.53 1.93
C GLU A 169 3.80 19.76 1.99
N GLY A 170 3.78 18.54 1.48
CA GLY A 170 4.93 17.64 1.49
C GLY A 170 5.40 17.23 2.90
N THR A 171 6.49 16.48 2.94
CA THR A 171 7.02 15.92 4.20
C THR A 171 7.50 17.00 5.17
N VAL A 172 8.15 18.06 4.66
CA VAL A 172 8.67 19.15 5.49
C VAL A 172 7.52 19.98 6.08
N GLY A 173 6.49 20.27 5.28
CA GLY A 173 5.28 20.95 5.74
C GLY A 173 4.61 20.19 6.89
N LYS A 174 4.45 18.87 6.76
CA LYS A 174 3.90 18.02 7.83
C LYS A 174 4.69 18.09 9.13
N VAL A 175 6.03 18.14 9.07
CA VAL A 175 6.86 18.31 10.27
C VAL A 175 6.64 19.67 10.91
N MET A 176 6.60 20.75 10.12
CA MET A 176 6.37 22.09 10.64
C MET A 176 4.97 22.24 11.25
N GLY A 177 3.94 21.69 10.61
CA GLY A 177 2.58 21.65 11.13
C GLY A 177 2.51 20.86 12.44
N PHE A 178 3.15 19.69 12.50
CA PHE A 178 3.25 18.91 13.72
C PHE A 178 3.92 19.67 14.88
N ILE A 179 5.08 20.31 14.62
CA ILE A 179 5.80 21.09 15.65
C ILE A 179 4.96 22.27 16.14
N SER A 180 4.24 22.94 15.23
CA SER A 180 3.41 24.10 15.58
C SER A 180 2.21 23.70 16.46
N ASN A 181 1.62 22.53 16.19
CA ASN A 181 0.43 22.04 16.89
C ASN A 181 0.75 21.01 17.98
N ILE A 182 2.02 20.84 18.36
CA ILE A 182 2.42 19.84 19.36
C ILE A 182 1.78 20.10 20.74
N GLY A 183 1.42 21.35 21.04
CA GLY A 183 0.71 21.73 22.26
C GLY A 183 -0.70 21.13 22.37
N ASP A 184 -1.34 20.84 21.23
CA ASP A 184 -2.72 20.30 21.17
C ASP A 184 -2.74 18.76 21.18
N THR A 185 -1.68 18.13 21.65
CA THR A 185 -1.54 16.67 21.69
C THR A 185 -2.69 16.02 22.47
N ASP A 186 -3.38 15.08 21.83
CA ASP A 186 -4.34 14.21 22.51
C ASP A 186 -3.62 13.02 23.16
N PHE A 187 -3.54 13.05 24.48
CA PHE A 187 -2.96 11.98 25.28
C PHE A 187 -3.63 10.61 25.04
N LYS A 188 -4.90 10.56 24.64
CA LYS A 188 -5.60 9.30 24.33
C LYS A 188 -5.05 8.69 23.04
N ALA A 189 -4.84 9.50 22.00
CA ALA A 189 -4.24 9.07 20.74
C ALA A 189 -2.81 8.54 20.96
N VAL A 190 -2.01 9.26 21.77
CA VAL A 190 -0.66 8.82 22.14
C VAL A 190 -0.70 7.49 22.89
N LEU A 191 -1.60 7.36 23.87
CA LEU A 191 -1.74 6.12 24.65
C LEU A 191 -2.07 4.92 23.77
N ILE A 192 -3.04 5.06 22.85
CA ILE A 192 -3.39 4.01 21.88
C ILE A 192 -2.18 3.67 21.01
N THR A 193 -1.47 4.68 20.51
CA THR A 193 -0.26 4.50 19.69
C THR A 193 0.80 3.68 20.43
N VAL A 194 1.09 4.05 21.69
CA VAL A 194 2.05 3.31 22.52
C VAL A 194 1.57 1.87 22.76
N ILE A 195 0.30 1.66 23.07
CA ILE A 195 -0.27 0.31 23.25
C ILE A 195 -0.10 -0.52 21.98
N VAL A 196 -0.40 0.03 20.80
CA VAL A 196 -0.24 -0.66 19.51
C VAL A 196 1.23 -1.04 19.27
N ILE A 197 2.16 -0.11 19.48
CA ILE A 197 3.60 -0.37 19.32
C ILE A 197 4.06 -1.47 20.28
N LEU A 198 3.70 -1.38 21.56
CA LEU A 198 4.07 -2.38 22.57
C LEU A 198 3.48 -3.75 22.24
N LEU A 199 2.20 -3.80 21.84
CA LEU A 199 1.55 -5.04 21.46
C LEU A 199 2.27 -5.68 20.28
N MET A 200 2.59 -4.91 19.23
CA MET A 200 3.33 -5.43 18.07
C MET A 200 4.77 -5.86 18.42
N ALA A 201 5.47 -5.12 19.27
CA ALA A 201 6.85 -5.42 19.66
C ALA A 201 6.97 -6.66 20.56
N PHE A 202 6.04 -6.83 21.50
CA PHE A 202 6.03 -7.95 22.45
C PHE A 202 5.14 -9.13 22.00
N PHE A 203 4.50 -9.05 20.82
CA PHE A 203 3.66 -10.13 20.34
C PHE A 203 4.48 -11.43 20.17
N PRO A 204 4.01 -12.57 20.71
CA PRO A 204 4.78 -13.80 20.69
C PRO A 204 5.01 -14.29 19.26
N LYS A 205 6.29 -14.44 18.88
CA LYS A 205 6.72 -14.90 17.54
C LYS A 205 6.09 -16.23 17.13
N LYS A 206 5.83 -17.13 18.10
CA LYS A 206 5.16 -18.42 17.87
C LYS A 206 3.71 -18.24 17.41
N LEU A 207 3.01 -17.26 17.97
CA LEU A 207 1.62 -16.96 17.63
C LEU A 207 1.53 -16.14 16.33
N SER A 208 2.55 -15.31 16.05
CA SER A 208 2.68 -14.58 14.78
C SER A 208 2.70 -15.47 13.54
N LYS A 209 2.98 -16.77 13.70
CA LYS A 209 2.87 -17.76 12.63
C LYS A 209 1.43 -17.99 12.16
N TYR A 210 0.46 -17.82 13.05
CA TYR A 210 -0.95 -18.10 12.80
C TYR A 210 -1.79 -16.82 12.73
N VAL A 211 -1.51 -15.85 13.59
CA VAL A 211 -2.24 -14.59 13.66
C VAL A 211 -1.25 -13.44 13.61
N PRO A 212 -1.33 -12.55 12.62
CA PRO A 212 -0.45 -11.38 12.56
C PRO A 212 -0.61 -10.46 13.76
N GLY A 213 0.52 -10.05 14.37
CA GLY A 213 0.51 -9.10 15.48
C GLY A 213 -0.14 -7.76 15.12
N SER A 214 -0.02 -7.31 13.87
CA SER A 214 -0.69 -6.10 13.36
C SER A 214 -2.21 -6.21 13.40
N LEU A 215 -2.77 -7.37 13.04
CA LEU A 215 -4.21 -7.60 13.07
C LEU A 215 -4.73 -7.60 14.51
N VAL A 216 -4.01 -8.28 15.42
CA VAL A 216 -4.35 -8.27 16.84
C VAL A 216 -4.30 -6.86 17.41
N ALA A 217 -3.28 -6.07 17.05
CA ALA A 217 -3.15 -4.69 17.50
C ALA A 217 -4.32 -3.83 17.05
N ILE A 218 -4.75 -3.96 15.79
CA ILE A 218 -5.90 -3.22 15.26
C ILE A 218 -7.20 -3.61 15.97
N ILE A 219 -7.45 -4.91 16.15
CA ILE A 219 -8.63 -5.40 16.86
C ILE A 219 -8.63 -4.89 18.30
N ALA A 220 -7.50 -5.00 19.01
CA ALA A 220 -7.37 -4.52 20.38
C ALA A 220 -7.58 -3.00 20.49
N ALA A 221 -6.95 -2.21 19.62
CA ALA A 221 -7.11 -0.75 19.60
C ALA A 221 -8.55 -0.34 19.30
N THR A 222 -9.22 -1.05 18.39
CA THR A 222 -10.62 -0.81 18.04
C THR A 222 -11.54 -1.12 19.22
N LEU A 223 -11.34 -2.26 19.89
CA LEU A 223 -12.13 -2.65 21.06
C LEU A 223 -11.93 -1.70 22.24
N ILE A 224 -10.68 -1.30 22.53
CA ILE A 224 -10.38 -0.34 23.60
C ILE A 224 -11.10 0.99 23.31
N THR A 225 -10.94 1.52 22.09
CA THR A 225 -11.60 2.78 21.69
C THR A 225 -13.12 2.69 21.78
N ALA A 226 -13.72 1.58 21.33
CA ALA A 226 -15.17 1.39 21.34
C ALA A 226 -15.74 1.22 22.76
N VAL A 227 -15.09 0.43 23.62
CA VAL A 227 -15.55 0.15 24.98
C VAL A 227 -15.40 1.37 25.88
N PHE A 228 -14.26 2.05 25.81
CA PHE A 228 -13.98 3.23 26.63
C PHE A 228 -14.51 4.54 26.02
N LYS A 229 -15.13 4.47 24.83
CA LYS A 229 -15.66 5.62 24.07
C LYS A 229 -14.64 6.76 23.98
N LEU A 230 -13.40 6.40 23.63
CA LEU A 230 -12.32 7.37 23.49
C LEU A 230 -12.61 8.23 22.26
N ASP A 231 -12.64 9.54 22.47
CA ASP A 231 -12.78 10.54 21.41
C ASP A 231 -11.44 10.72 20.69
N VAL A 232 -11.12 9.75 19.82
CA VAL A 232 -9.92 9.75 18.98
C VAL A 232 -10.33 9.68 17.52
N ARG A 233 -9.51 10.21 16.62
CA ARG A 233 -9.78 10.15 15.18
C ARG A 233 -9.88 8.69 14.73
N THR A 234 -11.03 8.31 14.20
CA THR A 234 -11.28 6.98 13.63
C THR A 234 -11.31 7.05 12.11
N ILE A 235 -11.14 5.89 11.46
CA ILE A 235 -11.17 5.75 10.00
C ILE A 235 -12.57 6.07 9.41
N GLY A 236 -13.59 6.25 10.25
CA GLY A 236 -14.95 6.56 9.81
C GLY A 236 -15.63 5.37 9.13
N ASN A 237 -16.66 5.65 8.34
CA ASN A 237 -17.38 4.61 7.62
C ASN A 237 -16.58 4.15 6.40
N ILE A 238 -16.19 2.88 6.42
CA ILE A 238 -15.64 2.22 5.22
C ILE A 238 -16.79 2.07 4.21
N PRO A 239 -16.61 2.45 2.94
CA PRO A 239 -17.68 2.37 1.95
C PRO A 239 -18.17 0.92 1.81
N GLY A 240 -19.50 0.74 1.84
CA GLY A 240 -20.14 -0.58 1.72
C GLY A 240 -20.04 -1.18 0.30
N SER A 241 -19.62 -0.39 -0.68
CA SER A 241 -19.27 -0.82 -2.03
C SER A 241 -17.79 -0.60 -2.27
N LEU A 242 -17.12 -1.61 -2.84
CA LEU A 242 -15.76 -1.45 -3.35
C LEU A 242 -15.75 -0.63 -4.65
N ILE A 243 -16.83 -0.67 -5.42
CA ILE A 243 -16.96 0.08 -6.67
C ILE A 243 -17.33 1.52 -6.33
N ASN A 244 -16.40 2.44 -6.60
CA ASN A 244 -16.57 3.87 -6.40
C ASN A 244 -17.43 4.48 -7.53
N SER A 245 -18.16 5.54 -7.21
CA SER A 245 -18.87 6.38 -8.19
C SER A 245 -17.92 7.29 -8.98
N GLU A 246 -16.79 7.65 -8.37
CA GLU A 246 -15.73 8.44 -9.00
C GLU A 246 -14.80 7.52 -9.80
N THR A 247 -14.81 7.69 -11.11
CA THR A 247 -13.93 6.97 -12.04
C THR A 247 -13.11 7.95 -12.88
N LEU A 248 -12.05 7.47 -13.53
CA LEU A 248 -11.28 8.26 -14.46
C LEU A 248 -12.18 8.86 -15.54
N ASP A 249 -12.32 10.18 -15.54
CA ASP A 249 -12.93 10.92 -16.63
C ASP A 249 -11.83 11.57 -17.46
N ILE A 250 -11.54 10.95 -18.61
CA ILE A 250 -10.50 11.40 -19.54
C ILE A 250 -10.79 12.82 -20.05
N ARG A 251 -12.06 13.26 -20.04
CA ARG A 251 -12.47 14.61 -20.49
C ARG A 251 -12.29 15.68 -19.42
N SER A 252 -12.22 15.28 -18.15
CA SER A 252 -12.01 16.20 -17.02
C SER A 252 -10.55 16.64 -16.86
N VAL A 253 -9.62 15.94 -17.51
CA VAL A 253 -8.20 16.28 -17.53
C VAL A 253 -7.95 17.26 -18.67
N ASP A 254 -8.00 18.56 -18.33
CA ASP A 254 -7.92 19.63 -19.32
C ASP A 254 -6.47 19.83 -19.82
N LEU A 255 -6.29 20.06 -21.12
CA LEU A 255 -4.99 20.36 -21.74
C LEU A 255 -4.24 21.56 -21.12
N PRO A 256 -4.87 22.63 -20.60
CA PRO A 256 -4.16 23.68 -19.88
C PRO A 256 -3.47 23.25 -18.58
N MET A 257 -3.85 22.10 -17.99
CA MET A 257 -3.11 21.51 -16.86
C MET A 257 -1.69 21.09 -17.28
N LEU A 258 -1.51 20.65 -18.53
CA LEU A 258 -0.22 20.27 -19.11
C LEU A 258 0.61 21.49 -19.56
N SER A 259 -0.01 22.61 -19.94
CA SER A 259 0.73 23.83 -20.30
C SER A 259 1.34 24.56 -19.10
N SER A 260 0.92 24.23 -17.87
CA SER A 260 1.55 24.75 -16.65
C SER A 260 2.86 24.03 -16.26
N ILE A 261 3.25 22.98 -17.02
CA ILE A 261 4.45 22.17 -16.80
C ILE A 261 5.63 22.67 -17.66
N SER A 262 5.43 23.67 -18.54
CA SER A 262 6.51 24.32 -19.32
C SER A 262 7.03 25.60 -18.66
#